data_AF-A0A0M3WF24-F1
#
_entry.id   AF-A0A0M3WF24-F1
#
_cell.length_a   1.000
_cell.length_b   1.000
_cell.length_c   1.000
_cell.angle_alpha   90.00
_cell.angle_beta   90.00
_cell.angle_gamma   90.00
#
_symmetry.space_group_name_H-M   'P 1'
#
loop_
_entity.id
_entity.type
_entity.pdbx_description
1 polymer ?
#
loop_
_entity_poly.entity_id
_entity_poly.type
_entity_poly.pdbx_seq_one_letter_code
_entity_poly.pdbx_strand_id
1 'polypeptide(L)'
;YYLEIMKGLPQKVISKIMTILWRYDFFGAKWTLLCKAYSIVRGCRPKKDAPLPEFFKICAPMVGIVPPKEYLQRNGWKMGPPRPDQTDDVPTLTRAFTPTLANFPAHFATTTYSVDDL
;
A
#
# COMPACT_ATOMS: atom_id res chain seq x y z
N TYR A 1 2.89 1.44 -5.43
CA TYR A 1 3.12 0.21 -4.65
C TYR A 1 1.89 -0.71 -4.68
N TYR A 2 0.81 -0.46 -3.93
CA TYR A 2 -0.35 -1.38 -3.89
C TYR A 2 -1.22 -1.47 -5.15
N LEU A 3 -1.00 -0.63 -6.16
CA LEU A 3 -1.68 -0.75 -7.46
C LEU A 3 -1.49 -2.12 -8.10
N GLU A 4 -0.42 -2.84 -7.76
CA GLU A 4 -0.18 -4.22 -8.22
C GLU A 4 -1.32 -5.18 -7.86
N ILE A 5 -2.02 -4.94 -6.73
CA ILE A 5 -3.14 -5.78 -6.27
C ILE A 5 -4.32 -5.70 -7.25
N MET A 6 -4.49 -4.56 -7.92
CA MET A 6 -5.64 -4.25 -8.77
C MET A 6 -5.22 -4.06 -10.24
N LYS A 7 -4.12 -4.70 -10.65
CA LYS A 7 -3.59 -4.55 -12.01
C LYS A 7 -4.67 -4.94 -13.03
N GLY A 8 -4.92 -4.04 -13.98
CA GLY A 8 -5.93 -4.23 -15.04
C GLY A 8 -7.31 -3.66 -14.70
N LEU A 9 -7.54 -3.18 -13.48
CA LEU A 9 -8.79 -2.49 -13.14
C LEU A 9 -8.78 -1.03 -13.61
N PRO A 10 -9.95 -0.45 -13.96
CA PRO A 10 -10.06 0.97 -14.27
C PRO A 10 -9.67 1.86 -13.07
N GLN A 11 -9.07 3.02 -13.32
CA GLN A 11 -8.61 3.94 -12.26
C GLN A 11 -9.71 4.35 -11.28
N LYS A 12 -10.95 4.52 -11.76
CA LYS A 12 -12.12 4.82 -10.91
C LYS A 12 -12.39 3.70 -9.89
N VAL A 13 -12.25 2.44 -10.31
CA VAL A 13 -12.44 1.25 -9.46
C VAL A 13 -11.29 1.14 -8.46
N ILE A 14 -10.05 1.31 -8.94
CA ILE A 14 -8.85 1.33 -8.10
C ILE A 14 -9.00 2.36 -6.98
N SER A 15 -9.41 3.59 -7.31
CA SER A 15 -9.57 4.65 -6.31
C SER A 15 -10.57 4.26 -5.22
N LYS A 16 -11.73 3.68 -5.59
CA LYS A 16 -12.74 3.21 -4.62
C LYS A 16 -12.17 2.14 -3.69
N ILE A 17 -11.50 1.12 -4.24
CA ILE A 17 -10.89 0.04 -3.45
C ILE A 17 -9.83 0.61 -2.52
N MET A 18 -8.92 1.44 -3.02
CA MET A 18 -7.84 2.02 -2.23
C MET A 18 -8.37 2.87 -1.07
N THR A 19 -9.43 3.66 -1.27
CA THR A 19 -10.07 4.42 -0.18
C THR A 19 -10.54 3.50 0.95
N ILE A 20 -11.12 2.34 0.61
CA ILE A 20 -11.55 1.35 1.62
C ILE A 20 -10.33 0.76 2.32
N LEU A 21 -9.33 0.29 1.57
CA LEU A 21 -8.13 -0.34 2.15
C LEU A 21 -7.38 0.60 3.09
N TRP A 22 -7.17 1.86 2.68
CA TRP A 22 -6.43 2.86 3.44
C TRP A 22 -7.11 3.26 4.74
N ARG A 23 -8.44 3.23 4.80
CA ARG A 23 -9.19 3.53 6.02
C ARG A 23 -8.83 2.60 7.17
N TYR A 24 -8.35 1.40 6.86
CA TYR A 24 -7.98 0.37 7.84
C TYR A 24 -6.48 0.07 7.84
N ASP A 25 -5.66 0.89 7.20
CA ASP A 25 -4.21 0.70 7.14
C ASP A 25 -3.55 1.20 8.44
N PHE A 26 -2.76 0.35 9.08
CA PHE A 26 -2.07 0.67 10.34
C PHE A 26 -0.79 1.48 10.15
N PHE A 27 -0.27 1.56 8.91
CA PHE A 27 1.09 2.00 8.63
C PHE A 27 1.14 3.39 8.00
N GLY A 28 0.11 4.22 8.23
CA GLY A 28 0.04 5.59 7.73
C GLY A 28 1.28 6.44 8.04
N ALA A 29 1.86 6.29 9.25
CA ALA A 29 3.10 6.98 9.61
C ALA A 29 4.29 6.59 8.72
N LYS A 30 4.40 5.30 8.35
CA LYS A 30 5.43 4.80 7.44
C LYS A 30 5.22 5.31 6.01
N TRP A 31 3.96 5.44 5.58
CA TRP A 31 3.64 6.09 4.31
C TRP A 31 4.04 7.57 4.30
N THR A 32 3.77 8.31 5.39
CA THR A 32 4.23 9.69 5.54
C THR A 32 5.75 9.81 5.49
N LEU A 33 6.47 8.89 6.16
CA LEU A 33 7.94 8.81 6.10
C LEU A 33 8.45 8.63 4.67
N LEU A 34 7.90 7.65 3.93
CA LEU A 34 8.25 7.39 2.53
C LEU A 34 7.93 8.58 1.62
N CYS A 35 6.79 9.24 1.81
CA CYS A 35 6.41 10.43 1.05
C CYS A 35 7.39 11.58 1.27
N LYS A 36 7.86 11.79 2.52
CA LYS A 36 8.84 12.82 2.84
C LYS A 36 10.21 12.50 2.22
N ALA A 37 10.70 11.27 2.36
CA ALA A 37 11.96 10.84 1.75
C ALA A 37 11.93 10.98 0.22
N TYR A 38 10.86 10.50 -0.43
CA TYR A 38 10.73 10.64 -1.88
C TYR A 38 10.68 12.10 -2.33
N SER A 39 10.04 12.98 -1.57
CA SER A 39 10.00 14.42 -1.88
C SER A 39 11.39 15.05 -1.88
N ILE A 40 12.27 14.65 -0.95
CA ILE A 40 13.68 15.09 -0.90
C ILE A 40 14.43 14.56 -2.13
N VAL A 41 14.35 13.24 -2.38
CA VAL A 41 15.01 12.62 -3.55
C VAL A 41 14.57 13.29 -4.87
N ARG A 42 13.27 13.59 -5.00
CA ARG A 42 12.71 14.28 -6.17
C ARG A 42 13.03 15.75 -6.25
N GLY A 43 13.27 16.42 -5.11
CA GLY A 43 13.72 17.80 -5.05
C GLY A 43 15.16 17.98 -5.52
N CYS A 44 16.01 16.99 -5.27
CA CYS A 44 17.43 17.03 -5.64
C CYS A 44 17.74 16.45 -7.04
N ARG A 45 16.77 15.79 -7.70
CA ARG A 45 17.01 15.06 -8.96
C ARG A 45 15.89 15.25 -10.00
N PRO A 46 16.18 15.19 -11.31
CA PRO A 46 15.17 15.09 -12.35
C PRO A 46 14.27 13.86 -12.20
N LYS A 47 13.05 13.91 -12.76
CA LYS A 47 12.03 12.83 -12.65
C LYS A 47 12.51 11.48 -13.17
N LYS A 48 13.27 11.51 -14.26
CA LYS A 48 13.86 10.33 -14.89
C LYS A 48 14.86 9.60 -14.00
N ASP A 49 15.51 10.32 -13.09
CA ASP A 49 16.62 9.79 -12.26
C ASP A 49 16.15 9.33 -10.87
N ALA A 50 14.85 9.51 -10.57
CA ALA A 50 14.21 9.09 -9.33
C ALA A 50 12.78 8.59 -9.61
N PRO A 51 12.62 7.48 -10.34
CA PRO A 51 11.30 6.95 -10.66
C PRO A 51 10.64 6.33 -9.41
N LEU A 52 9.35 6.65 -9.24
CA LEU A 52 8.56 6.29 -8.05
C LEU A 52 8.45 4.77 -7.81
N PRO A 53 8.25 3.92 -8.84
CA PRO A 53 8.18 2.46 -8.63
C PRO A 53 9.47 1.90 -8.02
N GLU A 54 10.63 2.33 -8.50
CA GLU A 54 11.95 1.90 -8.07
C GLU A 54 12.24 2.37 -6.64
N PHE A 55 11.90 3.61 -6.32
CA PHE A 55 11.97 4.12 -4.94
C PHE A 55 11.17 3.21 -3.98
N PHE A 56 9.91 2.92 -4.29
CA PHE A 56 9.10 2.06 -3.42
C PHE A 56 9.60 0.61 -3.39
N LYS A 57 10.18 0.10 -4.48
CA LYS A 57 10.77 -1.24 -4.52
C LYS A 57 11.93 -1.39 -3.50
N ILE A 58 12.67 -0.31 -3.26
CA ILE A 58 13.83 -0.28 -2.35
C ILE A 58 13.39 0.09 -0.93
N CYS A 59 12.74 1.24 -0.77
CA CYS A 59 12.52 1.86 0.53
C CYS A 59 11.32 1.26 1.29
N ALA A 60 10.28 0.79 0.60
CA ALA A 60 9.09 0.27 1.28
C ALA A 60 9.39 -0.99 2.14
N PRO A 61 10.19 -1.97 1.67
CA PRO A 61 10.64 -3.08 2.51
C PRO A 61 11.51 -2.65 3.71
N MET A 62 12.38 -1.64 3.55
CA MET A 62 13.27 -1.18 4.63
C MET A 62 12.49 -0.71 5.85
N VAL A 63 11.44 0.08 5.63
CA VAL A 63 10.58 0.59 6.70
C VAL A 63 9.51 -0.41 7.13
N GLY A 64 9.47 -1.61 6.53
CA GLY A 64 8.48 -2.64 6.85
C GLY A 64 7.07 -2.30 6.40
N ILE A 65 6.90 -1.78 5.18
CA ILE A 65 5.60 -1.80 4.51
C ILE A 65 5.28 -3.23 4.08
N VAL A 66 4.05 -3.67 4.34
CA VAL A 66 3.57 -4.99 3.90
C VAL A 66 3.60 -5.09 2.37
N PRO A 67 4.20 -6.12 1.78
CA PRO A 67 4.27 -6.21 0.32
C PRO A 67 2.89 -6.45 -0.32
N PRO A 68 2.65 -6.03 -1.58
CA PRO A 68 1.33 -6.07 -2.21
C PRO A 68 0.75 -7.49 -2.23
N LYS A 69 1.59 -8.50 -2.41
CA LYS A 69 1.21 -9.93 -2.43
C LYS A 69 0.63 -10.43 -1.11
N GLU A 70 1.03 -9.82 0.01
CA GLU A 70 0.61 -10.24 1.37
C GLU A 70 -0.42 -9.29 1.97
N TYR A 71 -0.61 -8.12 1.36
CA TYR A 71 -1.40 -7.02 1.92
C TYR A 71 -2.82 -7.44 2.28
N LEU A 72 -3.56 -8.01 1.33
CA LEU A 72 -4.95 -8.38 1.55
C LEU A 72 -5.07 -9.43 2.66
N GLN A 73 -4.27 -10.50 2.60
CA GLN A 73 -4.30 -11.57 3.59
C GLN A 73 -4.01 -11.07 5.00
N ARG A 74 -2.94 -10.29 5.17
CA ARG A 74 -2.54 -9.76 6.49
C ARG A 74 -3.53 -8.75 7.05
N ASN A 75 -4.17 -7.98 6.17
CA ASN A 75 -5.20 -7.01 6.56
C ASN A 75 -6.62 -7.61 6.66
N GLY A 76 -6.74 -8.94 6.56
CA GLY A 76 -8.00 -9.65 6.67
C GLY A 76 -8.98 -9.34 5.54
N TRP A 77 -8.49 -8.91 4.38
CA TRP A 77 -9.29 -8.67 3.19
C TRP A 77 -9.27 -9.86 2.24
N LYS A 78 -10.41 -10.10 1.60
CA LYS A 78 -10.54 -10.94 0.42
C LYS A 78 -11.17 -10.13 -0.70
N MET A 79 -10.63 -10.26 -1.89
CA MET A 79 -11.17 -9.64 -3.10
C MET A 79 -11.80 -10.73 -3.96
N GLY A 80 -13.08 -10.58 -4.29
CA GLY A 80 -13.84 -11.47 -5.13
C GLY A 80 -14.28 -10.80 -6.43
N PRO A 81 -14.96 -11.54 -7.33
CA PRO A 81 -15.50 -10.95 -8.56
C PRO A 81 -16.51 -9.84 -8.24
N PRO A 82 -16.78 -8.94 -9.20
CA PRO A 82 -17.91 -8.02 -9.11
C PRO A 82 -19.22 -8.77 -8.92
N ARG A 83 -20.17 -8.17 -8.20
CA ARG A 83 -21.47 -8.81 -8.02
C ARG A 83 -22.32 -8.63 -9.29
N PRO A 84 -23.15 -9.62 -9.67
CA PRO A 84 -24.02 -9.51 -10.84
C PRO A 84 -25.03 -8.37 -10.76
N ASP A 85 -25.36 -7.90 -9.55
CA ASP A 85 -26.29 -6.80 -9.27
C ASP A 85 -25.63 -5.42 -9.23
N GLN A 86 -24.30 -5.33 -9.37
CA GLN A 86 -23.57 -4.06 -9.42
C GLN A 86 -23.26 -3.64 -10.85
N THR A 87 -23.54 -2.37 -11.17
CA THR A 87 -23.35 -1.78 -12.50
C THR A 87 -21.93 -1.28 -12.76
N ASP A 88 -21.08 -1.22 -11.74
CA ASP A 88 -19.79 -0.53 -11.80
C ASP A 88 -18.55 -1.45 -11.84
N ASP A 89 -18.74 -2.75 -12.11
CA ASP A 89 -17.69 -3.79 -12.24
C ASP A 89 -16.67 -3.78 -11.09
N VAL A 90 -17.07 -3.28 -9.92
CA VAL A 90 -16.18 -3.15 -8.76
C VAL A 90 -16.06 -4.54 -8.11
N PRO A 91 -14.84 -5.09 -7.96
CA PRO A 91 -14.60 -6.30 -7.20
C PRO A 91 -15.19 -6.22 -5.79
N THR A 92 -15.77 -7.33 -5.34
CA THR A 92 -16.25 -7.42 -3.96
C THR A 92 -15.08 -7.43 -2.98
N LEU A 93 -15.17 -6.63 -1.91
CA LEU A 93 -14.24 -6.67 -0.79
C LEU A 93 -14.96 -7.23 0.42
N THR A 94 -14.45 -8.33 0.98
CA THR A 94 -15.00 -8.95 2.18
C THR A 94 -13.94 -9.01 3.27
N ARG A 95 -14.33 -8.64 4.49
CA ARG A 95 -13.47 -8.67 5.66
C ARG A 95 -13.57 -10.05 6.31
N ALA A 96 -12.51 -10.84 6.25
CA ALA A 96 -12.41 -12.15 6.89
C ALA A 96 -12.11 -12.04 8.39
N PHE A 97 -11.30 -11.05 8.78
CA PHE A 97 -11.00 -10.70 10.17
C PHE A 97 -10.52 -9.24 10.25
N THR A 98 -10.45 -8.67 11.44
CA THR A 98 -9.83 -7.35 11.67
C THR A 98 -8.53 -7.55 12.43
N PRO A 99 -7.37 -7.29 11.82
CA PRO A 99 -6.09 -7.41 12.51
C PRO A 99 -5.92 -6.31 13.56
N THR A 100 -4.98 -6.55 14.45
CA THR A 100 -4.35 -5.59 15.34
C THR A 100 -2.85 -5.54 15.01
N LEU A 101 -2.10 -4.57 15.54
CA LEU A 101 -0.65 -4.52 15.36
C LEU A 101 0.06 -5.81 15.82
N ALA A 102 -0.47 -6.51 16.82
CA ALA A 102 0.07 -7.78 17.31
C ALA A 102 -0.03 -8.93 16.30
N ASN A 103 -0.88 -8.82 15.28
CA ASN A 103 -0.99 -9.83 14.22
C ASN A 103 0.10 -9.67 13.14
N PHE A 104 0.89 -8.60 13.18
CA PHE A 104 1.97 -8.36 12.23
C PHE A 104 3.32 -8.78 12.84
N PRO A 105 4.18 -9.49 12.08
CA PRO A 105 5.58 -9.67 12.43
C PRO A 105 6.26 -8.35 12.83
N ALA A 106 7.22 -8.42 13.77
CA ALA A 106 7.89 -7.25 14.33
C ALA A 106 8.45 -6.29 13.25
N HIS A 107 9.02 -6.83 12.17
CA HIS A 107 9.58 -6.03 11.07
C HIS A 107 8.53 -5.20 10.31
N PHE A 108 7.24 -5.56 10.35
CA PHE A 108 6.16 -4.72 9.84
C PHE A 108 5.59 -3.78 10.91
N ALA A 109 5.64 -4.16 12.19
CA ALA A 109 5.08 -3.36 13.27
C ALA A 109 5.96 -2.15 13.64
N THR A 110 7.29 -2.28 13.55
CA THR A 110 8.25 -1.23 13.93
C THR A 110 9.11 -0.80 12.74
N THR A 111 9.79 0.34 12.87
CA THR A 111 10.86 0.79 11.97
C THR A 111 11.83 1.66 12.77
N THR A 112 13.12 1.50 12.53
CA THR A 112 14.18 2.38 13.06
C THR A 112 14.72 3.33 11.98
N TYR A 113 14.30 3.17 10.73
CA TYR A 113 14.70 4.03 9.62
C TYR A 113 14.02 5.40 9.74
N SER A 114 14.84 6.44 9.58
CA SER A 114 14.44 7.83 9.47
C SER A 114 14.32 8.25 8.00
N VAL A 115 14.06 9.53 7.76
CA VAL A 115 14.02 10.08 6.40
C VAL A 115 15.41 10.08 5.77
N ASP A 116 16.45 10.34 6.56
CA ASP A 116 17.82 10.50 6.07
C ASP A 116 18.45 9.14 5.71
N ASP A 117 17.89 8.05 6.22
CA ASP A 117 18.31 6.68 5.89
C ASP A 117 17.71 6.15 4.56
N LEU A 118 16.77 6.89 3.93
CA LEU A 118 15.97 6.48 2.76
C LEU A 118 16.27 7.31 1.51
#